data_AF-A0A920W9G7-F1
#
_entry.id   AF-A0A920W9G7-F1
#
_cell.length_a   1.000
_cell.length_b   1.000
_cell.length_c   1.000
_cell.angle_alpha   90.00
_cell.angle_beta   90.00
_cell.angle_gamma   90.00
#
_symmetry.space_group_name_H-M   'P 1'
#
loop_
_entity.id
_entity.type
_entity.pdbx_description
1 polymer ?
#
loop_
_entity_poly.entity_id
_entity_poly.type
_entity_poly.pdbx_seq_one_letter_code
_entity_poly.pdbx_strand_id
1 'polypeptide(L)'
;MWCRYLVFLLPLTIFFRNRPEDMGLLPDGDVRPPTRVISGEGGSQESRELRDYTVKEALRTQAYWLLLVGAGLRQVATLGILVSIVPILETKGVSRQEAANLTGFMFGINFVSRLIVGYLGDRIPKSYLLSVSLLLETAGLIFLYFGEWTGVGIVLLMIFFFFRV
;
A
#
# COMPACT_ATOMS: atom_id res chain seq x y z
N MET A 1 10.20 14.41 -20.74
CA MET A 1 9.21 13.29 -20.83
C MET A 1 8.17 13.30 -19.68
N TRP A 2 8.51 13.79 -18.48
CA TRP A 2 7.62 13.83 -17.31
C TRP A 2 6.41 14.78 -17.43
N CYS A 3 6.53 15.91 -18.13
CA CYS A 3 5.43 16.87 -18.26
C CYS A 3 4.21 16.32 -19.01
N ARG A 4 4.40 15.34 -19.93
CA ARG A 4 3.28 14.70 -20.63
C ARG A 4 2.39 13.90 -19.68
N TYR A 5 2.97 13.22 -18.68
CA TYR A 5 2.20 12.47 -17.70
C TYR A 5 1.38 13.39 -16.79
N LEU A 6 1.90 14.58 -16.45
CA LEU A 6 1.17 15.58 -15.68
C LEU A 6 -0.08 16.05 -16.43
N VAL A 7 0.02 16.31 -17.74
CA VAL A 7 -1.12 16.77 -18.56
C VAL A 7 -2.23 15.72 -18.66
N PHE A 8 -1.90 14.42 -18.63
CA PHE A 8 -2.91 13.34 -18.65
C PHE A 8 -3.47 12.99 -17.26
N LEU A 9 -2.67 13.14 -16.19
CA LEU A 9 -3.12 12.85 -14.81
C LEU A 9 -3.96 13.99 -14.21
N LEU A 10 -3.73 15.24 -14.62
CA LEU A 10 -4.46 16.42 -14.12
C LEU A 10 -5.97 16.42 -14.43
N PRO A 11 -6.45 16.03 -15.63
CA PRO A 11 -7.90 15.91 -15.87
C PRO A 11 -8.53 14.73 -15.11
N LEU A 12 -7.75 13.68 -14.81
CA LEU A 12 -8.20 12.54 -14.01
C LEU A 12 -8.48 12.91 -12.55
N THR A 13 -7.77 13.89 -11.99
CA THR A 13 -8.06 14.40 -10.63
C THR A 13 -9.30 15.28 -10.57
N ILE A 14 -9.69 15.93 -11.68
CA ILE A 14 -10.93 16.72 -11.76
C ILE A 14 -12.16 15.81 -11.74
N PHE A 15 -12.04 14.58 -12.26
CA PHE A 15 -13.13 13.59 -12.22
C PHE A 15 -13.26 12.90 -10.85
N PHE A 16 -12.21 12.91 -10.04
CA PHE A 16 -12.23 12.44 -8.66
C PHE A 16 -12.87 13.49 -7.75
N ARG A 17 -14.20 13.47 -7.71
CA ARG A 17 -15.04 14.31 -6.85
C ARG A 17 -14.86 13.92 -5.38
N ASN A 18 -13.88 14.54 -4.73
CA ASN A 18 -13.44 14.22 -3.36
C ASN A 18 -14.07 15.10 -2.26
N ARG A 19 -15.27 15.64 -2.48
CA ARG A 19 -15.98 16.45 -1.48
C ARG A 19 -17.40 15.95 -1.25
N PRO A 20 -17.67 15.21 -0.15
CA PRO A 20 -19.03 14.86 0.26
C PRO A 20 -19.87 16.10 0.65
N GLU A 21 -19.19 17.21 0.94
CA GLU A 21 -19.74 18.53 1.26
C GLU A 21 -20.71 19.07 0.17
N ASP A 22 -20.41 18.77 -1.11
CA ASP A 22 -21.20 19.25 -2.26
C ASP A 22 -22.56 18.53 -2.40
N MET A 23 -22.76 17.44 -1.67
CA MET A 23 -24.00 16.65 -1.66
C MET A 23 -24.89 16.93 -0.44
N GLY A 24 -24.54 17.92 0.39
CA GLY A 24 -25.29 18.24 1.62
C GLY A 24 -25.15 17.19 2.72
N LEU A 25 -24.14 16.32 2.61
CA LEU A 25 -23.80 15.33 3.63
C LEU A 25 -22.76 15.93 4.59
N LEU A 26 -22.93 15.67 5.88
CA LEU A 26 -21.97 16.02 6.91
C LEU A 26 -20.67 15.20 6.69
N PRO A 27 -19.50 15.71 7.10
CA PRO A 27 -18.29 14.90 7.20
C PRO A 27 -18.61 13.67 8.03
N ASP A 28 -18.21 12.48 7.54
CA ASP A 28 -18.50 11.21 8.20
C ASP A 28 -17.99 11.26 9.65
N GLY A 29 -18.90 11.39 10.63
CA GLY A 29 -18.55 11.46 12.06
C GLY A 29 -19.36 12.42 12.95
N ASP A 30 -20.09 13.42 12.44
CA ASP A 30 -20.77 14.38 13.32
C ASP A 30 -22.16 13.93 13.80
N VAL A 31 -22.21 13.39 15.02
CA VAL A 31 -23.42 13.43 15.86
C VAL A 31 -23.41 14.79 16.56
N ARG A 32 -24.50 15.57 16.43
CA ARG A 32 -24.69 16.83 17.15
C ARG A 32 -24.23 16.66 18.61
N PRO A 33 -23.38 17.56 19.16
CA PRO A 33 -22.90 17.38 20.52
C PRO A 33 -24.11 17.33 21.47
N PRO A 34 -24.34 16.23 22.20
CA PRO A 34 -25.38 16.24 23.20
C PRO A 34 -24.88 17.14 24.34
N THR A 35 -25.75 18.10 24.65
CA THR A 35 -25.73 18.95 25.83
C THR A 35 -25.12 18.23 27.05
N ARG A 36 -24.17 18.92 27.71
CA ARG A 36 -23.63 18.60 29.04
C ARG A 36 -24.65 17.89 29.94
N VAL A 37 -24.33 16.68 30.38
CA VAL A 37 -24.85 16.11 31.62
C VAL A 37 -23.68 15.51 32.39
N ILE A 38 -23.46 16.05 33.59
CA ILE A 38 -22.53 15.55 34.62
C ILE A 38 -23.12 14.26 35.20
N SER A 39 -22.32 13.20 35.40
CA SER A 39 -22.27 12.29 36.58
C SER A 39 -21.77 10.87 36.23
N GLY A 40 -20.92 10.28 37.09
CA GLY A 40 -20.90 8.83 37.34
C GLY A 40 -19.60 8.08 37.01
N GLU A 41 -19.07 7.40 38.02
CA GLU A 41 -17.81 6.63 38.08
C GLU A 41 -17.78 5.35 37.22
N GLY A 42 -16.57 4.91 36.86
CA GLY A 42 -16.21 3.49 36.85
C GLY A 42 -16.28 2.71 35.52
N GLY A 43 -15.12 2.61 34.85
CA GLY A 43 -14.73 1.43 34.06
C GLY A 43 -15.49 1.15 32.77
N SER A 44 -14.95 1.59 31.64
CA SER A 44 -15.04 0.85 30.38
C SER A 44 -13.98 1.38 29.43
N GLN A 45 -13.43 0.45 28.64
CA GLN A 45 -12.45 0.69 27.59
C GLN A 45 -12.76 2.02 26.89
N GLU A 46 -11.81 2.96 26.96
CA GLU A 46 -11.81 4.10 26.04
C GLU A 46 -11.85 3.51 24.64
N SER A 47 -13.05 3.52 24.06
CA SER A 47 -13.24 3.68 22.63
C SER A 47 -12.20 4.71 22.22
N ARG A 48 -11.16 4.26 21.51
CA ARG A 48 -10.20 5.14 20.85
C ARG A 48 -11.05 6.01 19.95
N GLU A 49 -11.48 7.15 20.47
CA GLU A 49 -12.15 8.16 19.70
C GLU A 49 -11.26 8.38 18.48
N LEU A 50 -11.85 8.28 17.30
CA LEU A 50 -11.23 8.64 16.05
C LEU A 50 -10.97 10.14 16.13
N ARG A 51 -9.94 10.52 16.87
CA ARG A 51 -9.55 11.91 17.05
C ARG A 51 -8.86 12.30 15.76
N ASP A 52 -9.51 13.17 15.00
CA ASP A 52 -8.90 13.75 13.82
C ASP A 52 -7.69 14.59 14.25
N TYR A 53 -6.50 14.13 13.83
CA TYR A 53 -5.26 14.82 14.11
C TYR A 53 -5.08 15.94 13.08
N THR A 54 -4.82 17.15 13.57
CA THR A 54 -4.32 18.21 12.70
C THR A 54 -2.95 17.80 12.16
N VAL A 55 -2.55 18.24 10.95
CA VAL A 55 -1.23 17.89 10.36
C VAL A 55 -0.07 18.10 11.34
N LYS A 56 -0.09 19.23 12.07
CA LYS A 56 0.94 19.57 13.07
C LYS A 56 0.96 18.61 14.28
N GLU A 57 -0.19 18.04 14.64
CA GLU A 57 -0.31 17.07 15.72
C GLU A 57 0.11 15.68 15.24
N ALA A 58 -0.27 15.28 14.03
CA ALA A 58 0.15 14.02 13.42
C ALA A 58 1.68 13.92 13.32
N LEU A 59 2.37 14.99 12.89
CA LEU A 59 3.83 15.07 12.82
C LEU A 59 4.53 14.89 14.18
N ARG A 60 3.84 15.11 15.29
CA ARG A 60 4.37 14.93 16.65
C ARG A 60 4.15 13.52 17.20
N THR A 61 3.33 12.71 16.53
CA THR A 61 3.07 11.33 16.97
C THR A 61 4.21 10.39 16.56
N GLN A 62 4.54 9.45 17.44
CA GLN A 62 5.50 8.39 17.10
C GLN A 62 4.98 7.48 15.97
N ALA A 63 3.66 7.26 15.91
CA ALA A 63 3.02 6.47 14.87
C ALA A 63 3.29 7.02 13.47
N TYR A 64 3.25 8.34 13.28
CA TYR A 64 3.60 8.98 12.01
C TYR A 64 5.03 8.64 11.56
N TRP A 65 6.02 8.79 12.44
CA TRP A 65 7.42 8.53 12.10
C TRP A 65 7.69 7.04 11.84
N LEU A 66 7.08 6.14 12.60
CA LEU A 66 7.18 4.70 12.37
C LEU A 66 6.59 4.31 11.01
N LEU A 67 5.43 4.86 10.65
CA LEU A 67 4.81 4.62 9.34
C LEU A 67 5.64 5.24 8.22
N LEU A 68 6.13 6.47 8.40
CA LEU A 68 6.95 7.15 7.41
C LEU A 68 8.24 6.39 7.11
N VAL A 69 9.00 6.04 8.15
CA VAL A 69 10.29 5.34 8.00
C VAL A 69 10.05 3.91 7.52
N GLY A 70 9.08 3.19 8.09
CA GLY A 70 8.76 1.82 7.71
C GLY A 70 8.31 1.72 6.26
N ALA A 71 7.35 2.56 5.85
CA ALA A 71 6.89 2.62 4.46
C ALA A 71 8.00 3.12 3.52
N GLY A 72 8.77 4.13 3.94
CA GLY A 72 9.88 4.67 3.16
C GLY A 72 10.96 3.63 2.88
N LEU A 73 11.42 2.92 3.92
CA LEU A 73 12.44 1.86 3.78
C LEU A 73 11.96 0.73 2.88
N ARG A 74 10.70 0.29 3.06
CA ARG A 74 10.06 -0.68 2.18
C ARG A 74 10.08 -0.22 0.72
N GLN A 75 9.72 1.04 0.46
CA GLN A 75 9.74 1.61 -0.89
C GLN A 75 11.14 1.69 -1.48
N VAL A 76 12.17 2.02 -0.70
CA VAL A 76 13.56 2.03 -1.17
C VAL A 76 14.01 0.64 -1.58
N ALA A 77 13.79 -0.38 -0.73
CA ALA A 77 14.13 -1.76 -1.04
C ALA A 77 13.44 -2.24 -2.33
N THR A 78 12.16 -1.89 -2.47
CA THR A 78 11.37 -2.17 -3.68
C THR A 78 12.03 -1.65 -4.94
N LEU A 79 12.39 -0.36 -4.94
CA LEU A 79 12.92 0.31 -6.12
C LEU A 79 14.30 -0.25 -6.49
N GLY A 80 15.13 -0.57 -5.49
CA GLY A 80 16.43 -1.20 -5.72
C GLY A 80 16.30 -2.54 -6.44
N ILE A 81 15.35 -3.37 -6.02
CA ILE A 81 15.09 -4.66 -6.66
C ILE A 81 14.49 -4.48 -8.04
N LEU A 82 13.53 -3.56 -8.18
CA LEU A 82 12.85 -3.29 -9.44
C LEU A 82 13.83 -2.89 -10.55
N VAL A 83 14.80 -2.03 -10.24
CA VAL A 83 15.83 -1.60 -11.20
C VAL A 83 16.81 -2.73 -11.52
N SER A 84 17.06 -3.61 -10.54
CA SER A 84 18.06 -4.68 -10.64
C SER A 84 17.48 -6.04 -11.00
N ILE A 85 16.18 -6.16 -11.27
CA ILE A 85 15.51 -7.46 -11.41
C ILE A 85 16.03 -8.26 -12.62
N VAL A 86 16.27 -7.58 -13.76
CA VAL A 86 16.80 -8.22 -14.97
C VAL A 86 18.25 -8.69 -14.76
N PRO A 87 19.19 -7.88 -14.23
CA PRO A 87 20.51 -8.37 -13.84
C PRO A 87 20.49 -9.53 -12.84
N ILE A 88 19.60 -9.48 -11.84
CA ILE A 88 19.44 -10.56 -10.85
C ILE A 88 19.01 -11.87 -11.54
N LEU A 89 18.10 -11.79 -12.52
CA LEU A 89 17.68 -12.93 -13.34
C LEU A 89 18.83 -13.50 -14.18
N GLU A 90 19.61 -12.63 -14.82
CA GLU A 90 20.75 -13.03 -15.66
C GLU A 90 21.84 -13.75 -14.84
N THR A 91 22.17 -13.22 -13.65
CA THR A 91 23.15 -13.88 -12.75
C THR A 91 22.72 -15.27 -12.28
N LYS A 92 21.42 -15.57 -12.36
CA LYS A 92 20.86 -16.87 -12.00
C LYS A 92 20.67 -17.80 -13.22
N GLY A 93 21.17 -17.41 -14.40
CA GLY A 93 21.20 -18.23 -15.61
C GLY A 93 20.00 -18.07 -16.54
N VAL A 94 19.09 -17.12 -16.28
CA VAL A 94 17.96 -16.82 -17.18
C VAL A 94 18.46 -15.98 -18.34
N SER A 95 18.00 -16.25 -19.57
CA SER A 95 18.37 -15.43 -20.71
C SER A 95 17.82 -14.00 -20.57
N ARG A 96 18.54 -13.01 -21.13
CA ARG A 96 18.13 -11.60 -21.07
C ARG A 96 16.73 -11.35 -21.62
N GLN A 97 16.37 -12.05 -22.70
CA GLN A 97 15.07 -11.91 -23.35
C GLN A 97 13.95 -12.50 -22.48
N GLU A 98 14.16 -13.68 -21.90
CA GLU A 98 13.19 -14.28 -20.99
C GLU A 98 13.03 -13.46 -19.71
N ALA A 99 14.13 -12.93 -19.17
CA ALA A 99 14.12 -12.06 -18.00
C ALA A 99 13.29 -10.78 -18.24
N ALA A 100 13.45 -10.14 -19.41
CA ALA A 100 12.66 -8.99 -19.81
C ALA A 100 11.17 -9.32 -19.96
N ASN A 101 10.86 -10.45 -20.62
CA ASN A 101 9.47 -10.90 -20.77
C ASN A 101 8.82 -11.17 -19.42
N LEU A 102 9.50 -11.89 -18.53
CA LEU A 102 9.01 -12.20 -17.19
C LEU A 102 8.77 -10.92 -16.38
N THR A 103 9.71 -9.98 -16.42
CA THR A 103 9.58 -8.68 -15.77
C THR A 103 8.35 -7.91 -16.28
N GLY A 104 8.08 -7.95 -17.59
CA GLY A 104 6.88 -7.37 -18.19
C GLY A 104 5.59 -8.00 -17.66
N PHE A 105 5.52 -9.34 -17.59
CA PHE A 105 4.38 -10.05 -16.99
C PHE A 105 4.19 -9.70 -15.51
N MET A 106 5.27 -9.57 -14.75
CA MET A 106 5.21 -9.20 -13.33
C MET A 106 4.59 -7.81 -13.13
N PHE A 107 4.90 -6.83 -13.99
CA PHE A 107 4.25 -5.51 -13.94
C PHE A 107 2.77 -5.57 -14.30
N GLY A 108 2.38 -6.36 -15.30
CA GLY A 108 0.97 -6.56 -15.65
C GLY A 108 0.18 -7.16 -14.49
N ILE A 109 0.73 -8.15 -13.82
CA ILE A 109 0.13 -8.77 -12.63
C ILE A 109 0.01 -7.75 -11.50
N ASN A 110 1.07 -7.01 -11.19
CA ASN A 110 1.06 -6.01 -10.12
C ASN A 110 -0.01 -4.92 -10.35
N PHE A 111 -0.23 -4.54 -11.61
CA PHE A 111 -1.31 -3.61 -11.96
C PHE A 111 -2.70 -4.17 -11.62
N VAL A 112 -2.99 -5.41 -12.03
CA VAL A 112 -4.27 -6.07 -11.73
C VAL A 112 -4.48 -6.23 -10.22
N SER A 113 -3.41 -6.62 -9.52
CA SER A 113 -3.41 -6.78 -8.06
C SER A 113 -3.79 -5.52 -7.30
N ARG A 114 -3.31 -4.36 -7.74
CA ARG A 114 -3.67 -3.06 -7.12
C ARG A 114 -5.16 -2.80 -7.16
N LEU A 115 -5.83 -3.20 -8.25
CA LEU A 115 -7.29 -3.07 -8.36
C LEU A 115 -7.99 -4.01 -7.38
N ILE A 116 -7.52 -5.26 -7.27
CA ILE A 116 -8.11 -6.27 -6.39
C ILE A 116 -7.94 -5.89 -4.91
N VAL A 117 -6.72 -5.55 -4.50
CA VAL A 117 -6.44 -5.16 -3.11
C VAL A 117 -7.07 -3.81 -2.78
N GLY A 118 -7.15 -2.88 -3.74
CA GLY A 118 -7.91 -1.64 -3.57
C GLY A 118 -9.37 -1.91 -3.24
N TYR A 119 -10.02 -2.81 -3.99
CA TYR A 119 -11.38 -3.25 -3.70
C TYR A 119 -11.51 -3.99 -2.36
N LEU A 120 -10.53 -4.83 -2.00
CA LEU A 120 -10.49 -5.52 -0.71
C LEU A 120 -10.23 -4.56 0.47
N GLY A 121 -9.55 -3.44 0.21
CA GLY A 121 -9.20 -2.39 1.17
C GLY A 121 -10.40 -1.71 1.82
N ASP A 122 -11.53 -1.69 1.11
CA ASP A 122 -12.78 -1.13 1.62
C ASP A 122 -13.54 -2.12 2.52
N ARG A 123 -13.19 -3.42 2.47
CA ARG A 123 -13.90 -4.48 3.21
C ARG A 123 -13.08 -5.10 4.35
N ILE A 124 -11.76 -4.99 4.31
CA ILE A 124 -10.85 -5.59 5.29
C ILE A 124 -10.14 -4.47 6.07
N PRO A 125 -9.95 -4.60 7.39
CA PRO A 125 -9.18 -3.64 8.17
C PRO A 125 -7.79 -3.42 7.57
N LYS A 126 -7.46 -2.16 7.29
CA LYS A 126 -6.22 -1.73 6.62
C LYS A 126 -4.96 -2.22 7.33
N SER A 127 -5.00 -2.31 8.67
CA SER A 127 -3.89 -2.86 9.47
C SER A 127 -3.60 -4.32 9.14
N TYR A 128 -4.63 -5.15 8.93
CA TYR A 128 -4.46 -6.55 8.57
C TYR A 128 -3.91 -6.70 7.15
N LEU A 129 -4.44 -5.92 6.19
CA LEU A 129 -3.94 -5.92 4.82
C LEU A 129 -2.45 -5.55 4.74
N LEU A 130 -2.04 -4.50 5.46
CA LEU A 130 -0.64 -4.08 5.53
C LEU A 130 0.25 -5.16 6.16
N SER A 131 -0.20 -5.82 7.23
CA SER A 131 0.58 -6.89 7.87
C SER A 131 0.76 -8.09 6.95
N VAL A 132 -0.31 -8.53 6.28
CA VAL A 132 -0.25 -9.67 5.34
C VAL A 132 0.63 -9.34 4.14
N SER A 133 0.52 -8.13 3.58
CA SER A 133 1.35 -7.73 2.44
C SER A 133 2.82 -7.64 2.83
N LEU A 134 3.15 -7.11 4.02
CA LEU A 134 4.52 -7.08 4.54
C LEU A 134 5.12 -8.47 4.78
N LEU A 135 4.35 -9.41 5.34
CA LEU A 135 4.82 -10.77 5.58
C LEU A 135 5.10 -11.49 4.26
N LEU A 136 4.19 -11.35 3.30
CA LEU A 136 4.37 -11.93 1.99
C LEU A 136 5.51 -11.26 1.23
N GLU A 137 5.67 -9.94 1.36
CA GLU A 137 6.80 -9.16 0.84
C GLU A 137 8.14 -9.59 1.46
N THR A 138 8.15 -10.07 2.70
CA THR A 138 9.37 -10.61 3.31
C THR A 138 9.66 -12.02 2.78
N ALA A 139 8.63 -12.87 2.69
CA ALA A 139 8.78 -14.25 2.25
C ALA A 139 9.32 -14.36 0.82
N GLY A 140 8.84 -13.55 -0.13
CA GLY A 140 9.36 -13.62 -1.48
C GLY A 140 10.70 -12.94 -1.69
N LEU A 141 11.15 -12.03 -0.82
CA LEU A 141 12.54 -11.58 -0.80
C LEU A 141 13.48 -12.72 -0.40
N ILE A 142 13.12 -13.47 0.64
CA ILE A 142 13.86 -14.65 1.07
C ILE A 142 13.91 -15.68 -0.08
N PHE A 143 12.78 -15.89 -0.76
CA PHE A 143 12.71 -16.77 -1.92
C PHE A 143 13.55 -16.26 -3.09
N LEU A 144 13.53 -14.96 -3.42
CA LEU A 144 14.37 -14.40 -4.48
C LEU A 144 15.86 -14.63 -4.21
N TYR A 145 16.26 -14.50 -2.95
CA TYR A 145 17.64 -14.68 -2.51
C TYR A 145 18.07 -16.16 -2.57
N PHE A 146 17.36 -17.06 -1.88
CA PHE A 146 17.75 -18.46 -1.73
C PHE A 146 17.18 -19.40 -2.81
N GLY A 147 16.12 -19.01 -3.49
CA GLY A 147 15.37 -19.86 -4.40
C GLY A 147 16.13 -20.19 -5.68
N GLU A 148 15.96 -21.45 -6.11
CA GLU A 148 16.36 -21.93 -7.43
C GLU A 148 15.36 -21.48 -8.50
N TRP A 149 15.87 -21.10 -9.66
CA TRP A 149 15.07 -20.61 -10.79
C TRP A 149 14.48 -21.75 -11.61
N THR A 150 13.72 -22.61 -10.94
CA THR A 150 12.82 -23.57 -11.58
C THR A 150 11.48 -22.91 -11.90
N GLY A 151 10.64 -23.53 -12.76
CA GLY A 151 9.33 -22.98 -13.10
C GLY A 151 8.44 -22.66 -11.88
N VAL A 152 8.62 -23.39 -10.78
CA VAL A 152 7.93 -23.14 -9.50
C VAL A 152 8.39 -21.84 -8.86
N GLY A 153 9.67 -21.48 -8.97
CA GLY A 153 10.21 -20.24 -8.42
C GLY A 153 9.72 -18.99 -9.15
N ILE A 154 9.48 -19.11 -10.45
CA ILE A 154 8.87 -18.05 -11.26
C ILE A 154 7.42 -17.80 -10.82
N VAL A 155 6.64 -18.86 -10.59
CA VAL A 155 5.26 -18.76 -10.11
C VAL A 155 5.18 -18.14 -8.71
N LEU A 156 6.07 -18.54 -7.80
CA LEU A 156 6.15 -17.96 -6.45
C LEU A 156 6.53 -16.47 -6.47
N LEU A 157 7.41 -16.06 -7.38
CA LEU A 157 7.70 -14.64 -7.61
C LEU A 157 6.50 -13.88 -8.16
N MET A 158 5.72 -14.48 -9.06
CA MET A 158 4.50 -13.84 -9.59
C MET A 158 3.45 -13.66 -8.49
N ILE A 159 3.27 -14.66 -7.61
CA ILE A 159 2.36 -14.57 -6.45
C ILE A 159 2.86 -13.53 -5.44
N PHE A 160 4.16 -13.46 -5.20
CA PHE A 160 4.78 -12.44 -4.38
C PHE A 160 4.49 -11.02 -4.87
N PHE A 161 4.71 -10.77 -6.18
CA PHE A 161 4.42 -9.47 -6.78
C PHE A 161 2.92 -9.18 -6.90
N PHE A 162 2.07 -10.21 -6.89
CA PHE A 162 0.62 -10.05 -6.86
C PHE A 162 0.12 -9.48 -5.53
N PHE A 163 0.73 -9.79 -4.39
CA PHE A 163 0.27 -9.27 -3.10
C PHE A 163 1.01 -8.00 -2.64
N ARG A 164 1.93 -7.52 -3.47
CA ARG A 164 2.70 -6.30 -3.25
C ARG A 164 1.81 -5.07 -3.54
N VAL A 165 0.88 -4.77 -2.62
CA VAL A 165 0.05 -3.54 -2.57
C VAL A 165 0.27 -2.83 -1.24
#